data_AF-A0A356R494-F1
#
_entry.id   AF-A0A356R494-F1
#
_cell.length_a   1.000
_cell.length_b   1.000
_cell.length_c   1.000
_cell.angle_alpha   90.00
_cell.angle_beta   90.00
_cell.angle_gamma   90.00
#
_symmetry.space_group_name_H-M   'P 1'
#
loop_
_entity.id
_entity.type
_entity.pdbx_description
1 polymer ?
#
loop_
_entity_poly.entity_id
_entity_poly.type
_entity_poly.pdbx_seq_one_letter_code
_entity_poly.pdbx_strand_id
1 'polypeptide(L)'
;MSAEGPTGSGNHTKTPVTVLTGFLGAGKTTLLNRILSDDHGRRFAVIVNEFGEIGVDNDLVVDADEEVFEMNNGCICCNVRGDLIRIICDLFKTGREFDGILIETTGLADPGPVIQTFFVDDDIKDLVELDSITTVVDSKFFLSTVDDQHEALEQVAFADKILVNKKSEVSADEYKSVLRRIKAINPTAEVFKTDYCDASLELLLGAGSFRLENILAKEPGLLEEDPNAHEHDASIGSVSLSTRTPIDPRKFSEWMRSLMRDKGQDIFRSKGILEIASSDKRY
;
A
#
# COMPACT_ATOMS: atom_id res chain seq x y z
N MET A 1 -31.82 -46.55 18.14
CA MET A 1 -30.96 -45.52 18.76
C MET A 1 -30.18 -44.90 17.63
N SER A 2 -30.74 -43.80 17.11
CA SER A 2 -30.16 -43.00 16.04
C SER A 2 -29.10 -42.08 16.64
N ALA A 3 -27.89 -42.10 16.10
CA ALA A 3 -26.87 -41.11 16.41
C ALA A 3 -27.00 -39.99 15.38
N GLU A 4 -27.56 -38.86 15.81
CA GLU A 4 -27.53 -37.60 15.06
C GLU A 4 -26.09 -37.08 15.08
N GLY A 5 -25.50 -36.92 13.89
CA GLY A 5 -24.23 -36.21 13.72
C GLY A 5 -24.42 -34.70 13.87
N PRO A 6 -23.35 -33.94 14.19
CA PRO A 6 -23.46 -32.51 14.42
C PRO A 6 -23.81 -31.80 13.11
N THR A 7 -25.00 -31.22 13.07
CA THR A 7 -25.40 -30.21 12.09
C THR A 7 -24.75 -28.89 12.46
N GLY A 8 -23.70 -28.51 11.73
CA GLY A 8 -23.09 -27.19 11.80
C GLY A 8 -22.84 -26.67 10.38
N SER A 9 -23.81 -25.98 9.81
CA SER A 9 -23.62 -25.16 8.61
C SER A 9 -22.86 -23.90 9.01
N GLY A 10 -21.52 -23.96 9.00
CA GLY A 10 -20.69 -22.77 9.16
C GLY A 10 -20.71 -21.96 7.88
N ASN A 11 -21.43 -20.84 7.86
CA ASN A 11 -21.11 -19.76 6.94
C ASN A 11 -19.69 -19.32 7.27
N HIS A 12 -18.69 -19.73 6.50
CA HIS A 12 -17.39 -19.08 6.56
C HIS A 12 -17.57 -17.66 6.02
N THR A 13 -17.78 -16.71 6.92
CA THR A 13 -17.70 -15.28 6.63
C THR A 13 -16.26 -14.96 6.30
N LYS A 14 -16.04 -14.34 5.13
CA LYS A 14 -14.71 -13.89 4.68
C LYS A 14 -14.10 -12.97 5.73
N THR A 15 -12.77 -13.02 5.90
CA THR A 15 -12.09 -12.13 6.86
C THR A 15 -12.05 -10.71 6.28
N PRO A 16 -12.51 -9.69 7.01
CA PRO A 16 -12.53 -8.31 6.53
C PRO A 16 -11.10 -7.73 6.47
N VAL A 17 -10.81 -7.02 5.38
CA VAL A 17 -9.52 -6.38 5.12
C VAL A 17 -9.67 -4.87 5.11
N THR A 18 -8.92 -4.17 5.94
CA THR A 18 -8.82 -2.71 5.91
C THR A 18 -7.51 -2.30 5.26
N VAL A 19 -7.58 -1.43 4.24
CA VAL A 19 -6.39 -0.83 3.62
C VAL A 19 -6.16 0.54 4.26
N LEU A 20 -5.01 0.69 4.91
CA LEU A 20 -4.53 1.95 5.48
C LEU A 20 -3.54 2.61 4.51
N THR A 21 -3.91 3.78 4.00
CA THR A 21 -3.10 4.56 3.07
C THR A 21 -3.00 6.03 3.48
N GLY A 22 -2.27 6.83 2.71
CA GLY A 22 -2.05 8.24 2.95
C GLY A 22 -0.61 8.67 2.68
N PHE A 23 -0.44 9.95 2.36
CA PHE A 23 0.85 10.45 1.88
C PHE A 23 1.95 10.37 2.95
N LEU A 24 3.21 10.54 2.52
CA LEU A 24 4.37 10.54 3.41
C LEU A 24 4.19 11.52 4.58
N GLY A 25 4.53 11.07 5.79
CA GLY A 25 4.45 11.90 6.99
C GLY A 25 3.05 12.18 7.55
N ALA A 26 1.98 11.64 6.96
CA ALA A 26 0.60 11.91 7.41
C ALA A 26 0.26 11.35 8.80
N GLY A 27 1.05 10.40 9.31
CA GLY A 27 0.84 9.74 10.61
C GLY A 27 0.30 8.31 10.53
N LYS A 28 0.49 7.62 9.40
CA LYS A 28 0.10 6.20 9.22
C LYS A 28 0.74 5.30 10.28
N THR A 29 2.06 5.38 10.46
CA THR A 29 2.79 4.60 11.47
C THR A 29 2.31 4.88 12.89
N THR A 30 1.96 6.13 13.20
CA THR A 30 1.35 6.48 14.50
C THR A 30 0.00 5.79 14.71
N LEU A 31 -0.84 5.75 13.67
CA LEU A 31 -2.11 5.02 13.72
C LEU A 31 -1.89 3.51 13.82
N LEU A 32 -0.93 2.97 13.07
CA LEU A 32 -0.60 1.55 13.09
C LEU A 32 -0.15 1.11 14.49
N ASN A 33 0.82 1.82 15.08
CA ASN A 33 1.29 1.56 16.45
C ASN A 33 0.16 1.62 17.47
N ARG A 34 -0.77 2.57 17.30
CA ARG A 34 -1.93 2.68 18.19
C ARG A 34 -2.86 1.48 18.04
N ILE A 35 -3.14 1.04 16.81
CA ILE A 35 -3.92 -0.18 16.58
C ILE A 35 -3.25 -1.33 17.32
N LEU A 36 -1.93 -1.47 17.15
CA LEU A 36 -1.20 -2.60 17.73
C LEU A 36 -1.04 -2.56 19.27
N SER A 37 -1.18 -1.38 19.87
CA SER A 37 -0.98 -1.19 21.32
C SER A 37 -2.29 -1.09 22.11
N ASP A 38 -3.41 -0.79 21.46
CA ASP A 38 -4.71 -0.60 22.12
C ASP A 38 -5.40 -1.96 22.28
N ASP A 39 -5.85 -2.29 23.51
CA ASP A 39 -6.70 -3.46 23.73
C ASP A 39 -8.11 -3.20 23.18
N HIS A 40 -8.32 -3.62 21.93
CA HIS A 40 -9.60 -3.56 21.24
C HIS A 40 -10.36 -4.90 21.22
N GLY A 41 -9.87 -5.92 21.93
CA GLY A 41 -10.53 -7.22 22.07
C GLY A 41 -10.75 -7.98 20.75
N ARG A 42 -9.94 -7.69 19.73
CA ARG A 42 -9.96 -8.28 18.39
C ARG A 42 -8.55 -8.66 17.98
N ARG A 43 -8.40 -9.75 17.23
CA ARG A 43 -7.12 -10.26 16.73
C ARG A 43 -6.92 -9.85 15.28
N PHE A 44 -5.95 -8.98 15.02
CA PHE A 44 -5.62 -8.54 13.68
C PHE A 44 -4.31 -9.16 13.17
N ALA A 45 -4.31 -9.51 11.88
CA ALA A 45 -3.07 -9.67 11.13
C ALA A 45 -2.73 -8.35 10.45
N VAL A 46 -1.50 -7.88 10.62
CA VAL A 46 -1.03 -6.62 10.03
C VAL A 46 0.00 -6.92 8.95
N ILE A 47 -0.22 -6.41 7.75
CA ILE A 47 0.69 -6.54 6.61
C ILE A 47 1.26 -5.15 6.29
N VAL A 48 2.57 -4.98 6.44
CA VAL A 48 3.26 -3.70 6.22
C VAL A 48 4.12 -3.78 4.95
N ASN A 49 4.02 -2.79 4.06
CA ASN A 49 4.85 -2.72 2.86
C ASN A 49 6.14 -1.91 3.11
N GLU A 50 7.33 -2.48 2.87
CA GLU A 50 8.61 -1.77 3.10
C GLU A 50 9.30 -1.30 1.81
N PHE A 51 9.68 -0.01 1.78
CA PHE A 51 10.95 0.41 1.19
C PHE A 51 11.54 1.53 2.06
N GLY A 52 12.55 1.19 2.86
CA GLY A 52 13.54 2.15 3.31
C GLY A 52 13.16 2.95 4.55
N GLU A 53 13.08 2.27 5.69
CA GLU A 53 13.91 2.65 6.83
C GLU A 53 14.42 1.37 7.49
N ILE A 54 15.73 1.16 7.38
CA ILE A 54 16.46 0.22 8.23
C ILE A 54 16.17 0.60 9.68
N GLY A 55 15.24 -0.12 10.34
CA GLY A 55 15.05 -0.22 11.78
C GLY A 55 15.33 1.02 12.65
N VAL A 56 14.57 2.11 12.49
CA VAL A 56 14.65 3.26 13.43
C VAL A 56 13.28 3.76 13.95
N ASP A 57 12.13 3.32 13.46
CA ASP A 57 10.88 3.61 14.18
C ASP A 57 10.63 2.52 15.23
N ASN A 58 11.07 2.83 16.47
CA ASN A 58 10.91 2.09 17.73
C ASN A 58 9.95 0.90 17.65
N ASP A 59 10.45 -0.30 17.94
CA ASP A 59 9.72 -1.49 18.37
C ASP A 59 8.20 -1.36 18.16
N LEU A 60 7.70 -1.72 16.96
CA LEU A 60 6.27 -1.97 16.76
C LEU A 60 5.83 -2.82 17.96
N VAL A 61 5.03 -2.23 18.84
CA VAL A 61 4.60 -2.89 20.08
C VAL A 61 3.55 -3.88 19.64
N VAL A 62 3.95 -5.14 19.46
CA VAL A 62 3.05 -6.23 19.09
C VAL A 62 2.56 -6.87 20.38
N ASP A 63 1.26 -6.74 20.67
CA ASP A 63 0.65 -7.52 21.74
C ASP A 63 0.57 -9.01 21.35
N ALA A 64 0.44 -9.91 22.31
CA ALA A 64 0.50 -11.36 22.07
C ALA A 64 -0.60 -11.88 21.12
N ASP A 65 -1.67 -11.10 20.93
CA ASP A 65 -2.85 -11.43 20.15
C ASP A 65 -2.77 -10.96 18.68
N GLU A 66 -1.74 -10.20 18.31
CA GLU A 66 -1.55 -9.65 16.97
C GLU A 66 -0.32 -10.22 16.28
N GLU A 67 -0.38 -10.29 14.94
CA GLU A 67 0.76 -10.75 14.14
C GLU A 67 1.11 -9.74 13.05
N VAL A 68 2.35 -9.27 13.05
CA VAL A 68 2.89 -8.35 12.04
C VAL A 68 3.70 -9.13 11.00
N PHE A 69 3.34 -8.94 9.73
CA PHE A 69 4.00 -9.52 8.57
C PHE A 69 4.55 -8.41 7.69
N GLU A 70 5.83 -8.52 7.36
CA GLU A 70 6.51 -7.56 6.52
C GLU A 70 6.56 -8.05 5.06
N MET A 71 6.06 -7.22 4.14
CA MET A 71 6.22 -7.46 2.71
C MET A 71 7.65 -7.11 2.31
N ASN A 72 8.42 -8.13 1.93
CA ASN A 72 9.79 -7.95 1.47
C ASN A 72 9.83 -7.66 -0.04
N ASN A 73 10.15 -6.42 -0.42
CA ASN A 73 10.36 -6.02 -1.82
C ASN A 73 11.76 -6.42 -2.36
N GLY A 74 12.20 -7.66 -2.11
CA GLY A 74 13.49 -8.19 -2.51
C GLY A 74 13.63 -8.43 -4.03
N CYS A 75 14.15 -7.43 -4.76
CA CYS A 75 14.66 -7.42 -6.15
C CYS A 75 14.43 -8.67 -7.05
N ILE A 76 13.60 -8.52 -8.11
CA ILE A 76 14.00 -8.48 -9.54
C ILE A 76 12.83 -8.12 -10.47
N CYS A 77 11.57 -8.26 -10.03
CA CYS A 77 10.38 -7.86 -10.82
C CYS A 77 9.09 -7.78 -9.96
N CYS A 78 9.18 -7.29 -8.72
CA CYS A 78 8.16 -7.51 -7.68
C CYS A 78 6.77 -6.94 -8.06
N ASN A 79 5.81 -7.84 -8.29
CA ASN A 79 4.40 -7.51 -8.31
C ASN A 79 3.93 -7.43 -6.86
N VAL A 80 3.74 -6.22 -6.31
CA VAL A 80 3.17 -5.96 -4.97
C VAL A 80 1.92 -6.83 -4.71
N ARG A 81 1.09 -6.99 -5.74
CA ARG A 81 -0.07 -7.89 -5.77
C ARG A 81 0.29 -9.35 -5.44
N GLY A 82 1.32 -9.92 -6.05
CA GLY A 82 1.72 -11.31 -5.86
C GLY A 82 2.25 -11.61 -4.46
N ASP A 83 3.03 -10.69 -3.88
CA ASP A 83 3.49 -10.83 -2.50
C ASP A 83 2.33 -10.70 -1.50
N LEU A 84 1.38 -9.79 -1.75
CA LEU A 84 0.18 -9.66 -0.93
C LEU A 84 -0.65 -10.95 -0.94
N ILE A 85 -0.92 -11.52 -2.12
CA ILE A 85 -1.65 -12.79 -2.28
C ILE A 85 -0.95 -13.90 -1.51
N ARG A 86 0.38 -14.02 -1.65
CA ARG A 86 1.15 -15.05 -0.94
C ARG A 86 1.00 -14.93 0.57
N ILE A 87 1.15 -13.73 1.12
CA ILE A 87 1.05 -13.49 2.57
C ILE A 87 -0.34 -13.82 3.08
N ILE A 88 -1.39 -13.38 2.38
CA ILE A 88 -2.78 -13.72 2.73
C ILE A 88 -2.95 -15.24 2.70
N CYS A 89 -2.57 -15.92 1.62
CA CYS A 89 -2.68 -17.37 1.55
C CYS A 89 -1.90 -18.10 2.66
N ASP A 90 -0.72 -17.60 3.04
CA ASP A 90 0.11 -18.19 4.09
C ASP A 90 -0.48 -17.96 5.49
N LEU A 91 -1.11 -16.79 5.75
CA LEU A 91 -1.86 -16.52 6.98
C LEU A 91 -2.92 -17.60 7.22
N PHE A 92 -3.75 -17.91 6.22
CA PHE A 92 -4.82 -18.90 6.35
C PHE A 92 -4.30 -20.34 6.47
N LYS A 93 -3.11 -20.65 5.93
CA LYS A 93 -2.48 -21.97 6.11
C LYS A 93 -2.02 -22.24 7.54
N THR A 94 -1.81 -21.22 8.36
CA THR A 94 -1.39 -21.39 9.77
C THR A 94 -2.49 -22.01 10.64
N GLY A 95 -3.75 -21.96 10.19
CA GLY A 95 -4.91 -22.40 10.96
C GLY A 95 -5.31 -21.45 12.10
N ARG A 96 -4.71 -20.25 12.17
CA ARG A 96 -5.12 -19.19 13.09
C ARG A 96 -6.32 -18.44 12.54
N GLU A 97 -7.19 -18.00 13.44
CA GLU A 97 -8.35 -17.17 13.10
C GLU A 97 -8.08 -15.72 13.49
N PHE A 98 -8.30 -14.80 12.53
CA PHE A 98 -8.19 -13.36 12.71
C PHE A 98 -9.56 -12.72 12.53
N ASP A 99 -9.86 -11.72 13.36
CA ASP A 99 -11.08 -10.92 13.27
C ASP A 99 -11.01 -9.89 12.12
N GLY A 100 -9.80 -9.60 11.63
CA GLY A 100 -9.57 -8.78 10.44
C GLY A 100 -8.10 -8.75 10.03
N ILE A 101 -7.86 -8.19 8.84
CA ILE A 101 -6.51 -7.95 8.30
C ILE A 101 -6.36 -6.45 8.06
N LEU A 102 -5.25 -5.87 8.49
CA LEU A 102 -4.88 -4.49 8.20
C LEU A 102 -3.69 -4.47 7.24
N ILE A 103 -3.80 -3.73 6.14
CA ILE A 103 -2.73 -3.59 5.16
C ILE A 103 -2.28 -2.13 5.13
N GLU A 104 -1.03 -1.87 5.50
CA GLU A 104 -0.42 -0.56 5.28
C GLU A 104 0.23 -0.49 3.90
N THR A 105 -0.19 0.48 3.09
CA THR A 105 0.50 0.84 1.85
C THR A 105 1.55 1.91 2.09
N THR A 106 2.62 1.94 1.28
CA THR A 106 3.63 3.00 1.38
C THR A 106 3.02 4.38 1.14
N GLY A 107 3.68 5.43 1.62
CA GLY A 107 3.16 6.80 1.46
C GLY A 107 3.12 7.31 0.01
N LEU A 108 3.77 6.60 -0.91
CA LEU A 108 3.80 6.89 -2.34
C LEU A 108 3.14 5.78 -3.16
N ALA A 109 2.39 4.87 -2.52
CA ALA A 109 1.66 3.85 -3.25
C ALA A 109 0.32 4.39 -3.76
N ASP A 110 0.01 4.08 -5.01
CA ASP A 110 -1.35 4.06 -5.52
C ASP A 110 -2.10 2.86 -4.87
N PRO A 111 -3.26 3.09 -4.21
CA PRO A 111 -4.05 2.01 -3.64
C PRO A 111 -4.78 1.14 -4.68
N GLY A 112 -4.96 1.59 -5.92
CA GLY A 112 -5.70 0.90 -6.99
C GLY A 112 -5.26 -0.56 -7.20
N PRO A 113 -3.97 -0.85 -7.46
CA PRO A 113 -3.47 -2.21 -7.63
C PRO A 113 -3.69 -3.12 -6.41
N VAL A 114 -3.62 -2.56 -5.19
CA VAL A 114 -3.92 -3.30 -3.96
C VAL A 114 -5.41 -3.64 -3.90
N ILE A 115 -6.28 -2.68 -4.21
CA ILE A 115 -7.74 -2.87 -4.24
C ILE A 115 -8.15 -3.92 -5.27
N GLN A 116 -7.59 -3.86 -6.49
CA GLN A 116 -7.84 -4.81 -7.58
C GLN A 116 -7.61 -6.26 -7.15
N THR A 117 -6.59 -6.49 -6.32
CA THR A 117 -6.19 -7.82 -5.85
C THR A 117 -7.35 -8.57 -5.20
N PHE A 118 -8.25 -7.87 -4.49
CA PHE A 118 -9.40 -8.49 -3.81
C PHE A 118 -10.54 -8.92 -4.74
N PHE A 119 -10.57 -8.44 -5.98
CA PHE A 119 -11.69 -8.69 -6.92
C PHE A 119 -11.29 -9.59 -8.09
N VAL A 120 -10.03 -9.49 -8.51
CA VAL A 120 -9.49 -10.17 -9.69
C VAL A 120 -8.87 -11.52 -9.32
N ASP A 121 -8.43 -11.71 -8.08
CA ASP A 121 -7.65 -12.88 -7.70
C ASP A 121 -8.47 -13.98 -7.02
N ASP A 122 -8.65 -15.10 -7.72
CA ASP A 122 -9.48 -16.22 -7.24
C ASP A 122 -8.90 -16.92 -5.99
N ASP A 123 -7.58 -16.83 -5.74
CA ASP A 123 -6.95 -17.51 -4.59
C ASP A 123 -7.35 -16.89 -3.25
N ILE A 124 -7.57 -15.56 -3.21
CA ILE A 124 -7.91 -14.84 -1.98
C ILE A 124 -9.37 -14.40 -1.93
N LYS A 125 -10.07 -14.36 -3.07
CA LYS A 125 -11.45 -13.88 -3.16
C LYS A 125 -12.42 -14.62 -2.26
N ASP A 126 -12.21 -15.90 -2.00
CA ASP A 126 -13.05 -16.71 -1.11
C ASP A 126 -12.57 -16.70 0.36
N LEU A 127 -11.37 -16.16 0.63
CA LEU A 127 -10.78 -16.09 1.97
C LEU A 127 -11.07 -14.76 2.66
N VAL A 128 -10.98 -13.65 1.90
CA VAL A 128 -11.01 -12.29 2.44
C VAL A 128 -11.98 -11.40 1.66
N GLU A 129 -12.41 -10.31 2.28
CA GLU A 129 -13.18 -9.25 1.63
C GLU A 129 -12.64 -7.87 2.00
N LEU A 130 -12.59 -6.95 1.03
CA LEU A 130 -12.18 -5.57 1.30
C LEU A 130 -13.30 -4.85 2.08
N ASP A 131 -13.01 -4.48 3.32
CA ASP A 131 -13.93 -3.88 4.29
C ASP A 131 -13.97 -2.35 4.20
N SER A 132 -12.80 -1.74 4.14
CA SER A 132 -12.68 -0.28 4.03
C SER A 132 -11.30 0.18 3.56
N ILE A 133 -11.28 1.34 2.90
CA ILE A 133 -10.06 2.09 2.61
C ILE A 133 -10.02 3.33 3.51
N THR A 134 -9.05 3.35 4.41
CA THR A 134 -8.82 4.46 5.34
C THR A 134 -7.60 5.25 4.89
N THR A 135 -7.78 6.53 4.62
CA THR A 135 -6.69 7.44 4.23
C THR A 135 -6.36 8.43 5.33
N VAL A 136 -5.10 8.53 5.72
CA VAL A 136 -4.60 9.56 6.64
C VAL A 136 -4.10 10.75 5.83
N VAL A 137 -4.64 11.94 6.13
CA VAL A 137 -4.31 13.20 5.46
C VAL A 137 -3.64 14.15 6.45
N ASP A 138 -2.44 14.62 6.11
CA ASP A 138 -1.77 15.69 6.85
C ASP A 138 -2.44 17.04 6.58
N SER A 139 -3.16 17.60 7.57
CA SER A 139 -3.88 18.85 7.36
C SER A 139 -2.98 20.06 7.06
N LYS A 140 -1.69 20.02 7.43
CA LYS A 140 -0.74 21.10 7.19
C LYS A 140 -0.23 21.11 5.76
N PHE A 141 0.11 19.94 5.22
CA PHE A 141 0.76 19.81 3.91
C PHE A 141 -0.17 19.39 2.78
N PHE A 142 -1.38 18.89 3.08
CA PHE A 142 -2.29 18.34 2.08
C PHE A 142 -2.51 19.24 0.87
N LEU A 143 -2.82 20.52 1.09
CA LEU A 143 -3.14 21.46 0.00
C LEU A 143 -1.94 21.74 -0.92
N SER A 144 -0.71 21.64 -0.40
CA SER A 144 0.51 21.79 -1.20
C SER A 144 0.96 20.50 -1.89
N THR A 145 0.32 19.37 -1.58
CA THR A 145 0.73 18.05 -2.07
C THR A 145 -0.26 17.49 -3.07
N VAL A 146 -1.56 17.59 -2.78
CA VAL A 146 -2.61 16.84 -3.50
C VAL A 146 -2.77 17.21 -4.98
N ASP A 147 -2.39 18.42 -5.36
CA ASP A 147 -2.51 18.87 -6.76
C ASP A 147 -1.26 18.54 -7.58
N ASP A 148 -0.11 18.36 -6.92
CA ASP A 148 1.18 18.11 -7.57
C ASP A 148 1.61 16.64 -7.49
N GLN A 149 0.98 15.83 -6.64
CA GLN A 149 1.30 14.42 -6.41
C GLN A 149 0.08 13.56 -6.71
N HIS A 150 0.19 12.74 -7.75
CA HIS A 150 -0.91 11.93 -8.24
C HIS A 150 -1.38 10.92 -7.19
N GLU A 151 -0.44 10.31 -6.48
CA GLU A 151 -0.69 9.32 -5.44
C GLU A 151 -1.50 9.91 -4.29
N ALA A 152 -1.20 11.15 -3.87
CA ALA A 152 -1.97 11.83 -2.83
C ALA A 152 -3.42 12.10 -3.25
N LEU A 153 -3.65 12.39 -4.52
CA LEU A 153 -4.98 12.57 -5.09
C LEU A 153 -5.75 11.25 -5.09
N GLU A 154 -5.13 10.16 -5.57
CA GLU A 154 -5.71 8.83 -5.65
C GLU A 154 -6.05 8.27 -4.28
N GLN A 155 -5.13 8.34 -3.32
CA GLN A 155 -5.38 7.93 -1.93
C GLN A 155 -6.67 8.56 -1.37
N VAL A 156 -6.86 9.88 -1.57
CA VAL A 156 -8.11 10.55 -1.17
C VAL A 156 -9.30 10.14 -2.02
N ALA A 157 -9.11 9.91 -3.32
CA ALA A 157 -10.17 9.52 -4.24
C ALA A 157 -10.75 8.13 -3.93
N PHE A 158 -9.92 7.16 -3.53
CA PHE A 158 -10.36 5.80 -3.20
C PHE A 158 -10.86 5.64 -1.76
N ALA A 159 -10.59 6.60 -0.89
CA ALA A 159 -10.94 6.52 0.52
C ALA A 159 -12.46 6.34 0.76
N ASP A 160 -12.82 5.39 1.62
CA ASP A 160 -14.13 5.37 2.29
C ASP A 160 -14.12 6.32 3.48
N LYS A 161 -12.98 6.37 4.19
CA LYS A 161 -12.77 7.17 5.39
C LYS A 161 -11.49 7.97 5.28
N ILE A 162 -11.55 9.22 5.73
CA ILE A 162 -10.42 10.13 5.72
C ILE A 162 -10.19 10.67 7.13
N LEU A 163 -9.02 10.36 7.70
CA LEU A 163 -8.55 10.95 8.93
C LEU A 163 -7.74 12.21 8.60
N VAL A 164 -8.32 13.39 8.80
CA VAL A 164 -7.61 14.66 8.63
C VAL A 164 -6.85 14.96 9.92
N ASN A 165 -5.59 14.55 9.91
CA ASN A 165 -4.68 14.53 11.05
C ASN A 165 -3.90 15.84 11.20
N LYS A 166 -3.23 16.01 12.35
CA LYS A 166 -2.44 17.20 12.71
C LYS A 166 -3.25 18.49 12.69
N LYS A 167 -4.54 18.40 13.02
CA LYS A 167 -5.46 19.53 12.97
C LYS A 167 -4.98 20.72 13.81
N SER A 168 -4.29 20.46 14.91
CA SER A 168 -3.71 21.47 15.81
C SER A 168 -2.66 22.36 15.13
N GLU A 169 -2.06 21.92 14.03
CA GLU A 169 -1.01 22.66 13.29
C GLU A 169 -1.56 23.68 12.27
N VAL A 170 -2.89 23.71 12.07
CA VAL A 170 -3.53 24.60 11.10
C VAL A 170 -4.67 25.40 11.71
N SER A 171 -4.88 26.60 11.18
CA SER A 171 -6.00 27.47 11.53
C SER A 171 -7.35 26.86 11.14
N ALA A 172 -8.44 27.47 11.62
CA ALA A 172 -9.79 27.05 11.25
C ALA A 172 -10.06 27.24 9.74
N ASP A 173 -9.51 28.28 9.11
CA ASP A 173 -9.76 28.57 7.70
C ASP A 173 -8.91 27.73 6.75
N GLU A 174 -7.66 27.42 7.13
CA GLU A 174 -6.85 26.41 6.43
C GLU A 174 -7.56 25.04 6.47
N TYR A 175 -8.05 24.62 7.64
CA TYR A 175 -8.77 23.36 7.78
C TYR A 175 -10.05 23.30 6.94
N LYS A 176 -10.84 24.37 6.89
CA LYS A 176 -12.01 24.45 5.99
C LYS A 176 -11.58 24.32 4.52
N SER A 177 -10.41 24.82 4.15
CA SER A 177 -9.89 24.71 2.79
C SER A 177 -9.46 23.28 2.46
N VAL A 178 -8.81 22.60 3.40
CA VAL A 178 -8.53 21.15 3.34
C VAL A 178 -9.81 20.35 3.14
N LEU A 179 -10.84 20.58 3.97
CA LEU A 179 -12.12 19.88 3.87
C LEU A 179 -12.82 20.13 2.53
N ARG A 180 -12.80 21.37 2.02
CA ARG A 180 -13.36 21.68 0.70
C ARG A 180 -12.65 20.93 -0.41
N ARG A 181 -11.31 20.86 -0.36
CA ARG A 181 -10.52 20.14 -1.37
C ARG A 181 -10.79 18.63 -1.29
N ILE A 182 -10.81 18.05 -0.08
CA ILE A 182 -11.19 16.64 0.14
C ILE A 182 -12.56 16.35 -0.45
N LYS A 183 -13.58 17.16 -0.13
CA LYS A 183 -14.95 16.93 -0.63
C LYS A 183 -15.10 17.17 -2.12
N ALA A 184 -14.25 18.00 -2.73
CA ALA A 184 -14.21 18.16 -4.18
C ALA A 184 -13.62 16.92 -4.88
N ILE A 185 -12.66 16.24 -4.25
CA ILE A 185 -12.06 14.99 -4.77
C ILE A 185 -13.00 13.80 -4.51
N ASN A 186 -13.45 13.67 -3.27
CA ASN A 186 -14.24 12.54 -2.79
C ASN A 186 -15.43 13.01 -1.94
N PRO A 187 -16.60 13.24 -2.58
CA PRO A 187 -17.80 13.68 -1.87
C PRO A 187 -18.33 12.64 -0.87
N THR A 188 -18.14 11.35 -1.19
CA THR A 188 -18.73 10.22 -0.48
C THR A 188 -17.95 9.79 0.76
N ALA A 189 -16.65 10.11 0.83
CA ALA A 189 -15.82 9.74 1.98
C ALA A 189 -16.33 10.36 3.29
N GLU A 190 -16.36 9.56 4.35
CA GLU A 190 -16.55 10.04 5.72
C GLU A 190 -15.26 10.70 6.20
N VAL A 191 -15.36 11.87 6.83
CA VAL A 191 -14.19 12.67 7.19
C VAL A 191 -14.14 12.88 8.70
N PHE A 192 -13.05 12.45 9.31
CA PHE A 192 -12.79 12.59 10.74
C PHE A 192 -11.71 13.63 10.98
N LYS A 193 -11.93 14.45 11.99
CA LYS A 193 -10.97 15.46 12.45
C LYS A 193 -10.13 14.83 13.55
N THR A 194 -8.81 14.77 13.38
CA THR A 194 -7.93 14.12 14.36
C THR A 194 -6.65 14.91 14.62
N ASP A 195 -6.06 14.64 15.78
CA ASP A 195 -4.66 14.92 16.13
C ASP A 195 -4.07 13.58 16.59
N TYR A 196 -2.82 13.28 16.24
CA TYR A 196 -2.16 12.00 16.54
C TYR A 196 -2.98 10.76 16.11
N CYS A 197 -3.77 10.90 15.04
CA CYS A 197 -4.68 9.85 14.57
C CYS A 197 -5.68 9.37 15.65
N ASP A 198 -6.05 10.23 16.60
CA ASP A 198 -7.03 9.91 17.65
C ASP A 198 -8.46 9.81 17.09
N ALA A 199 -8.78 8.66 16.50
CA ALA A 199 -10.11 8.23 16.10
C ALA A 199 -10.45 6.86 16.72
N SER A 200 -11.73 6.56 16.96
CA SER A 200 -12.13 5.24 17.48
C SER A 200 -11.76 4.15 16.48
N LEU A 201 -11.07 3.11 16.96
CA LEU A 201 -10.68 1.96 16.12
C LEU A 201 -11.89 1.15 15.63
N GLU A 202 -13.00 1.16 16.38
CA GLU A 202 -14.27 0.59 15.92
C GLU A 202 -14.79 1.27 14.65
N LEU A 203 -14.47 2.55 14.45
CA LEU A 203 -14.83 3.28 13.24
C LEU A 203 -13.89 2.95 12.09
N LEU A 204 -12.70 2.41 12.34
CA LEU A 204 -11.70 2.11 11.32
C LEU A 204 -11.72 0.65 10.89
N LEU A 205 -11.99 -0.28 11.82
CA LEU A 205 -11.84 -1.73 11.63
C LEU A 205 -13.20 -2.45 11.62
N GLY A 206 -13.52 -3.15 10.54
CA GLY A 206 -14.74 -3.96 10.41
C GLY A 206 -16.01 -3.11 10.27
N ALA A 207 -15.94 -2.05 9.47
CA ALA A 207 -17.02 -1.10 9.31
C ALA A 207 -17.99 -1.44 8.17
N GLY A 208 -17.61 -2.37 7.29
CA GLY A 208 -18.35 -2.75 6.10
C GLY A 208 -18.69 -1.56 5.21
N SER A 209 -17.79 -0.55 5.15
CA SER A 209 -18.05 0.71 4.46
C SER A 209 -17.72 0.66 2.97
N PHE A 210 -16.85 -0.27 2.56
CA PHE A 210 -16.42 -0.40 1.17
C PHE A 210 -17.61 -0.71 0.25
N ARG A 211 -17.67 0.01 -0.87
CA ARG A 211 -18.64 -0.22 -1.95
C ARG A 211 -17.90 -0.18 -3.27
N LEU A 212 -17.81 -1.32 -3.94
CA LEU A 212 -17.13 -1.45 -5.23
C LEU A 212 -17.70 -0.47 -6.26
N GLU A 213 -19.00 -0.23 -6.23
CA GLU A 213 -19.70 0.67 -7.14
C GLU A 213 -19.20 2.11 -7.05
N ASN A 214 -18.82 2.56 -5.85
CA ASN A 214 -18.30 3.92 -5.65
C ASN A 214 -16.95 4.12 -6.32
N ILE A 215 -16.14 3.06 -6.36
CA ILE A 215 -14.83 3.08 -7.01
C ILE A 215 -14.98 2.94 -8.51
N LEU A 216 -15.78 1.99 -8.99
CA LEU A 216 -16.04 1.81 -10.42
C LEU A 216 -16.70 3.04 -11.07
N ALA A 217 -17.47 3.82 -10.30
CA ALA A 217 -18.01 5.09 -10.78
C ALA A 217 -16.92 6.16 -11.01
N LYS A 218 -15.80 6.09 -10.28
CA LYS A 218 -14.63 6.98 -10.42
C LYS A 218 -13.66 6.46 -11.45
N GLU A 219 -13.43 5.15 -11.45
CA GLU A 219 -12.50 4.46 -12.33
C GLU A 219 -13.14 3.19 -12.91
N PRO A 220 -13.90 3.33 -14.03
CA PRO A 220 -14.61 2.22 -14.64
C PRO A 220 -13.71 1.06 -15.09
N GLY A 221 -12.47 1.39 -15.45
CA GLY A 221 -11.47 0.43 -15.91
C GLY A 221 -10.67 -0.26 -14.80
N LEU A 222 -10.92 0.04 -13.51
CA LEU A 222 -10.11 -0.50 -12.41
C LEU A 222 -10.07 -2.04 -12.43
N LEU A 223 -11.15 -2.72 -12.79
CA LEU A 223 -11.21 -4.18 -12.84
C LEU A 223 -10.90 -4.78 -14.21
N GLU A 224 -10.58 -3.95 -15.20
CA GLU A 224 -10.18 -4.45 -16.52
C GLU A 224 -8.76 -4.99 -16.43
N GLU A 225 -8.56 -6.27 -16.74
CA GLU A 225 -7.24 -6.86 -16.88
C GLU A 225 -6.58 -6.33 -18.17
N ASP A 226 -6.06 -5.11 -18.16
CA ASP A 226 -5.18 -4.64 -19.23
C ASP A 226 -3.76 -5.18 -18.97
N PRO A 227 -3.19 -6.03 -19.85
CA PRO A 227 -1.80 -6.46 -19.74
C PRO A 227 -0.78 -5.30 -19.73
N ASN A 228 -1.20 -4.07 -20.04
CA ASN A 228 -0.40 -2.85 -20.08
C ASN A 228 -0.72 -1.84 -18.96
N ALA A 229 -1.66 -2.12 -18.04
CA ALA A 229 -2.06 -1.20 -16.96
C ALA A 229 -0.99 -0.98 -15.86
N HIS A 230 0.23 -1.50 -16.03
CA HIS A 230 1.37 -1.19 -15.17
C HIS A 230 2.25 -0.04 -15.70
N GLU A 231 1.86 0.64 -16.77
CA GLU A 231 2.51 1.89 -17.17
C GLU A 231 1.96 3.07 -16.34
N HIS A 232 2.44 3.22 -15.11
CA HIS A 232 2.44 4.53 -14.48
C HIS A 232 3.37 5.45 -15.26
N ASP A 233 2.81 6.58 -15.69
CA ASP A 233 3.46 7.80 -16.17
C ASP A 233 4.52 7.63 -17.29
N ALA A 234 4.23 8.20 -18.46
CA ALA A 234 5.15 8.26 -19.61
C ALA A 234 6.44 9.10 -19.34
N SER A 235 6.70 9.48 -18.09
CA SER A 235 7.84 10.27 -17.63
C SER A 235 9.04 9.43 -17.15
N ILE A 236 8.84 8.18 -16.72
CA ILE A 236 9.91 7.29 -16.22
C ILE A 236 9.83 5.93 -16.91
N GLY A 237 10.81 5.64 -17.78
CA GLY A 237 10.91 4.36 -18.50
C GLY A 237 12.09 3.50 -18.04
N SER A 238 12.02 2.20 -18.32
CA SER A 238 13.16 1.28 -18.15
C SER A 238 13.77 0.90 -19.50
N VAL A 239 15.10 0.86 -19.58
CA VAL A 239 15.83 0.43 -20.79
C VAL A 239 16.77 -0.71 -20.41
N SER A 240 16.67 -1.83 -21.13
CA SER A 240 17.56 -2.97 -20.98
C SER A 240 18.48 -3.10 -22.19
N LEU A 241 19.78 -3.17 -21.94
CA LEU A 241 20.82 -3.36 -22.96
C LEU A 241 21.47 -4.71 -22.73
N SER A 242 21.53 -5.54 -23.76
CA SER A 242 22.19 -6.85 -23.70
C SER A 242 23.15 -7.02 -24.87
N THR A 243 24.27 -7.70 -24.61
CA THR A 243 25.27 -8.04 -25.62
C THR A 243 25.81 -9.43 -25.33
N ARG A 244 26.19 -10.16 -26.39
CA ARG A 244 26.89 -11.44 -26.31
C ARG A 244 28.40 -11.30 -26.46
N THR A 245 28.88 -10.08 -26.69
CA THR A 245 30.30 -9.78 -26.86
C THR A 245 30.88 -9.27 -25.55
N PRO A 246 31.99 -9.84 -25.05
CA PRO A 246 32.67 -9.34 -23.87
C PRO A 246 33.02 -7.86 -24.02
N ILE A 247 32.78 -7.11 -22.94
CA ILE A 247 32.87 -5.66 -22.88
C ILE A 247 34.33 -5.25 -22.60
N ASP A 248 34.82 -4.27 -23.36
CA ASP A 248 36.07 -3.59 -23.04
C ASP A 248 35.84 -2.65 -21.85
N PRO A 249 36.55 -2.85 -20.72
CA PRO A 249 36.29 -2.12 -19.48
C PRO A 249 36.57 -0.63 -19.60
N ARG A 250 37.52 -0.22 -20.46
CA ARG A 250 37.82 1.20 -20.69
C ARG A 250 36.71 1.86 -21.47
N LYS A 251 36.27 1.25 -22.57
CA LYS A 251 35.20 1.80 -23.40
C LYS A 251 33.89 1.91 -22.62
N PHE A 252 33.56 0.90 -21.81
CA PHE A 252 32.38 0.95 -20.95
C PHE A 252 32.47 2.05 -19.89
N SER A 253 33.63 2.21 -19.25
CA SER A 253 33.84 3.28 -18.26
C SER A 253 33.72 4.67 -18.87
N GLU A 254 34.25 4.87 -20.07
CA GLU A 254 34.13 6.13 -20.82
C GLU A 254 32.67 6.41 -21.21
N TRP A 255 31.96 5.41 -21.72
CA TRP A 255 30.54 5.51 -22.06
C TRP A 255 29.67 5.84 -20.83
N MET A 256 29.84 5.10 -19.73
CA MET A 256 29.09 5.32 -18.48
C MET A 256 29.35 6.72 -17.91
N ARG A 257 30.61 7.21 -17.96
CA ARG A 257 30.94 8.58 -17.54
C ARG A 257 30.29 9.64 -18.41
N SER A 258 30.11 9.41 -19.71
CA SER A 258 29.36 10.32 -20.58
C SER A 258 27.88 10.30 -20.22
N LEU A 259 27.31 9.09 -20.10
CA LEU A 259 25.89 8.90 -19.77
C LEU A 259 25.52 9.57 -18.44
N MET A 260 26.31 9.37 -17.38
CA MET A 260 26.05 9.98 -16.08
C MET A 260 26.26 11.50 -16.06
N ARG A 261 27.10 12.04 -16.95
CA ARG A 261 27.28 13.50 -17.08
C ARG A 261 26.10 14.14 -17.79
N ASP A 262 25.64 13.51 -18.87
CA ASP A 262 24.64 14.09 -19.78
C ASP A 262 23.21 13.82 -19.30
N LYS A 263 22.98 12.70 -18.60
CA LYS A 263 21.67 12.18 -18.19
C LYS A 263 21.59 11.77 -16.73
N GLY A 264 22.60 12.06 -15.91
CA GLY A 264 22.64 11.61 -14.51
C GLY A 264 21.48 12.07 -13.64
N GLN A 265 20.87 13.24 -13.93
CA GLN A 265 19.69 13.73 -13.22
C GLN A 265 18.40 13.00 -13.64
N ASP A 266 18.39 12.38 -14.82
CA ASP A 266 17.27 11.62 -15.38
C ASP A 266 17.39 10.10 -15.05
N ILE A 267 18.50 9.66 -14.44
CA ILE A 267 18.79 8.25 -14.14
C ILE A 267 18.67 8.01 -12.64
N PHE A 268 17.52 7.46 -12.23
CA PHE A 268 17.27 7.10 -10.83
C PHE A 268 18.12 5.90 -10.37
N ARG A 269 18.22 4.85 -11.20
CA ARG A 269 18.94 3.62 -10.86
C ARG A 269 19.47 2.92 -12.11
N SER A 270 20.70 2.43 -12.04
CA SER A 270 21.29 1.57 -13.07
C SER A 270 21.92 0.33 -12.43
N LYS A 271 21.65 -0.85 -12.99
CA LYS A 271 22.31 -2.11 -12.63
C LYS A 271 22.71 -2.85 -13.90
N GLY A 272 23.77 -3.63 -13.83
CA GLY A 272 24.21 -4.48 -14.93
C GLY A 272 25.12 -5.59 -14.43
N ILE A 273 25.16 -6.69 -15.18
CA ILE A 273 26.17 -7.73 -15.05
C ILE A 273 27.04 -7.63 -16.31
N LEU A 274 28.33 -7.47 -16.12
CA LEU A 274 29.30 -7.25 -17.19
C LEU A 274 30.22 -8.45 -17.33
N GLU A 275 30.29 -8.98 -18.55
CA GLU A 275 31.35 -9.89 -18.96
C GLU A 275 32.51 -9.06 -19.52
N ILE A 276 33.63 -9.01 -18.80
CA ILE A 276 34.78 -8.17 -19.16
C ILE A 276 35.78 -9.01 -19.97
N ALA A 277 36.19 -8.53 -21.13
CA ALA A 277 37.06 -9.25 -22.08
C ALA A 277 38.43 -9.68 -21.51
N SER A 278 38.82 -9.18 -20.33
CA SER A 278 40.13 -9.40 -19.70
C SER A 278 40.05 -10.01 -18.28
N SER A 279 38.92 -10.57 -17.87
CA SER A 279 38.76 -11.18 -16.55
C SER A 279 37.85 -12.41 -16.57
N ASP A 280 38.27 -13.50 -15.92
CA ASP A 280 37.44 -14.71 -15.69
C ASP A 280 36.35 -14.49 -14.63
N LYS A 281 36.20 -13.27 -14.10
CA LYS A 281 35.16 -12.90 -13.14
C LYS A 281 34.11 -12.00 -13.78
N ARG A 282 32.84 -12.34 -13.57
CA ARG A 282 31.68 -11.48 -13.89
C ARG A 282 31.56 -10.40 -12.80
N TYR A 283 31.32 -9.16 -13.19
CA TYR A 283 31.18 -8.00 -12.31
C TYR A 283 29.80 -7.38 -12.43
#